data_AF-A0A660YMQ5-F1
#
_entry.id   AF-A0A660YMQ5-F1
#
_cell.length_a   1.000
_cell.length_b   1.000
_cell.length_c   1.000
_cell.angle_alpha   90.00
_cell.angle_beta   90.00
_cell.angle_gamma   90.00
#
_symmetry.space_group_name_H-M   'P 1'
#
loop_
_entity.id
_entity.type
_entity.pdbx_description
1 polymer ?
#
loop_
_entity_poly.entity_id
_entity_poly.type
_entity_poly.pdbx_seq_one_letter_code
_entity_poly.pdbx_strand_id
1 'polypeptide(L)' 'MKECRKIKKIIPEIINNEAKQNDRILFFNHIKHCSSCRREYEEIKDILLSVKSSGRPEPPEEFWDNYWINFMRR' A
#
# COMPACT_ATOMS: atom_id res chain seq x y z
N MET A 1 8.26 -22.64 4.60
CA MET A 1 8.65 -21.67 5.66
C MET A 1 9.65 -20.61 5.22
N LYS A 2 10.79 -20.93 4.59
CA LYS A 2 11.76 -19.91 4.11
C LYS A 2 11.14 -18.96 3.07
N GLU A 3 10.34 -19.50 2.15
CA GLU A 3 9.65 -18.69 1.14
C GLU A 3 8.62 -17.74 1.75
N CYS A 4 7.85 -18.19 2.75
CA CYS A 4 6.89 -17.35 3.47
C CYS A 4 7.56 -16.09 4.04
N ARG A 5 8.78 -16.19 4.59
CA ARG A 5 9.51 -15.02 5.11
C ARG A 5 9.86 -14.02 4.00
N LYS A 6 10.26 -14.51 2.82
CA LYS A 6 10.56 -13.66 1.67
C LYS A 6 9.27 -12.99 1.16
N ILE A 7 8.19 -13.76 1.06
CA ILE A 7 6.88 -13.27 0.63
C ILE A 7 6.34 -12.20 1.58
N LYS A 8 6.41 -12.42 2.89
CA LYS A 8 6.00 -11.41 3.89
C LYS A 8 6.75 -10.09 3.75
N LYS A 9 8.05 -10.13 3.42
CA LYS A 9 8.86 -8.92 3.22
C LYS A 9 8.43 -8.10 2.02
N ILE A 10 7.93 -8.73 0.96
CA ILE A 10 7.53 -8.04 -0.28
C ILE A 10 6.05 -7.62 -0.27
N ILE A 11 5.25 -8.01 0.74
CA ILE A 11 3.83 -7.61 0.83
C ILE A 11 3.64 -6.08 0.73
N PRO A 12 4.40 -5.23 1.46
CA PRO A 12 4.24 -3.78 1.35
C PRO A 12 4.47 -3.26 -0.07
N GLU A 13 5.50 -3.76 -0.74
CA GLU A 13 5.85 -3.39 -2.12
C GLU A 13 4.76 -3.83 -3.11
N ILE A 14 4.14 -5.00 -2.88
CA ILE A 14 3.01 -5.48 -3.69
C ILE A 14 1.79 -4.56 -3.52
N ILE A 15 1.50 -4.16 -2.29
CA ILE A 15 0.36 -3.32 -1.94
C ILE A 15 0.50 -1.91 -2.53
N ASN A 16 1.69 -1.32 -2.44
CA ASN A 16 1.97 0.00 -2.99
C ASN A 16 2.20 -0.01 -4.51
N ASN A 17 2.10 -1.18 -5.15
CA ASN A 17 2.37 -1.36 -6.58
C ASN A 17 3.83 -1.04 -6.98
N GLU A 18 4.77 -1.14 -6.04
CA GLU A 18 6.21 -0.86 -6.20
C GLU A 18 7.04 -2.12 -6.47
N ALA A 19 6.48 -3.32 -6.23
CA ALA A 19 7.18 -4.57 -6.44
C ALA A 19 7.57 -4.81 -7.91
N LYS A 20 8.78 -5.34 -8.12
CA LYS A 20 9.30 -5.76 -9.43
C LYS A 20 8.47 -6.91 -10.01
N GLN A 21 8.47 -7.04 -11.34
CA GLN A 21 7.68 -8.07 -12.04
C GLN A 21 7.97 -9.49 -11.55
N ASN A 22 9.24 -9.83 -11.33
CA ASN A 22 9.64 -11.15 -10.82
C ASN A 22 9.09 -11.40 -9.41
N ASP A 23 9.13 -10.41 -8.53
CA ASP A 23 8.63 -10.54 -7.16
C ASP A 23 7.10 -10.64 -7.13
N ARG A 24 6.40 -9.98 -8.07
CA ARG A 24 4.94 -10.17 -8.26
C ARG A 24 4.61 -11.61 -8.66
N ILE A 25 5.32 -12.17 -9.63
CA ILE A 25 5.08 -13.55 -10.08
C ILE A 25 5.30 -14.52 -8.92
N LEU A 26 6.42 -14.37 -8.19
CA LEU A 26 6.72 -15.19 -7.02
C LEU A 26 5.64 -15.05 -5.93
N PHE A 27 5.19 -13.83 -5.67
CA PHE A 27 4.12 -13.55 -4.72
C PHE A 27 2.81 -14.25 -5.08
N PHE A 28 2.29 -14.00 -6.29
CA PHE A 28 1.02 -14.56 -6.74
C PHE A 28 1.06 -16.08 -6.87
N ASN A 29 2.21 -16.65 -7.21
CA ASN A 29 2.38 -18.09 -7.20
C ASN A 29 2.33 -18.66 -5.77
N HIS A 30 2.99 -18.01 -4.82
CA HIS A 30 3.03 -18.49 -3.43
C HIS A 30 1.66 -18.41 -2.73
N ILE A 31 0.96 -17.28 -2.82
CA ILE A 31 -0.31 -17.09 -2.09
C ILE A 31 -1.45 -17.98 -2.61
N LYS A 32 -1.33 -18.53 -3.83
CA LYS A 32 -2.26 -19.55 -4.35
C LYS A 32 -2.24 -20.84 -3.52
N HIS A 33 -1.08 -21.16 -2.94
CA HIS A 33 -0.83 -22.41 -2.23
C HIS A 33 -0.58 -22.21 -0.73
N CYS A 34 -0.28 -20.98 -0.28
CA CYS A 34 -0.06 -20.67 1.12
C CYS A 34 -1.19 -19.80 1.70
N SER A 35 -2.09 -20.43 2.45
CA SER A 35 -3.20 -19.76 3.15
C SER A 35 -2.73 -18.74 4.19
N SER A 36 -1.63 -18.99 4.89
CA SER A 36 -1.06 -18.03 5.86
C SER A 36 -0.65 -16.72 5.20
N CYS A 37 0.11 -16.78 4.10
CA CYS A 37 0.57 -15.57 3.43
C CYS A 37 -0.56 -14.87 2.67
N ARG A 38 -1.55 -15.61 2.17
CA ARG A 38 -2.78 -15.03 1.62
C ARG A 38 -3.52 -14.22 2.70
N ARG A 39 -3.74 -14.82 3.87
CA ARG A 39 -4.45 -14.16 4.98
C ARG A 39 -3.76 -12.88 5.42
N GLU A 40 -2.44 -12.90 5.60
CA GLU A 40 -1.70 -11.69 5.98
C GLU A 40 -1.82 -10.57 4.93
N TYR A 41 -1.78 -10.93 3.64
CA TYR A 41 -1.99 -9.96 2.57
C TYR A 41 -3.40 -9.36 2.60
N GLU A 42 -4.43 -10.18 2.82
CA GLU A 42 -5.82 -9.73 2.94
C GLU A 42 -6.03 -8.84 4.16
N GLU A 43 -5.48 -9.21 5.33
CA GLU A 43 -5.57 -8.42 6.57
C GLU A 43 -4.96 -7.02 6.38
N ILE A 44 -3.77 -6.91 5.75
CA ILE A 44 -3.13 -5.62 5.51
C ILE A 44 -3.93 -4.79 4.48
N LYS A 45 -4.49 -5.45 3.46
CA LYS A 45 -5.32 -4.79 2.45
C LYS A 45 -6.60 -4.21 3.05
N ASP A 46 -7.25 -4.93 3.94
CA ASP A 46 -8.47 -4.48 4.62
C ASP A 46 -8.20 -3.29 5.55
N ILE A 47 -7.08 -3.30 6.26
CA ILE A 47 -6.64 -2.14 7.06
C ILE A 47 -6.49 -0.90 6.17
N LEU A 48 -5.87 -1.04 5.00
CA LEU A 48 -5.67 0.08 4.08
C LEU A 48 -6.96 0.59 3.46
N LEU A 49 -7.90 -0.30 3.14
CA LEU A 49 -9.24 0.09 2.70
C LEU A 49 -9.96 0.89 3.79
N SER A 50 -9.85 0.43 5.04
CA SER A 50 -10.43 1.12 6.19
C SER A 50 -9.85 2.54 6.35
N VAL A 51 -8.53 2.69 6.25
CA VAL A 51 -7.83 4.00 6.31
C VAL A 51 -8.17 4.90 5.13
N LYS A 52 -8.39 4.35 3.93
CA LYS A 52 -8.86 5.15 2.78
C LYS A 52 -10.31 5.61 2.95
N SER A 53 -11.14 4.80 3.59
CA SER A 53 -12.56 5.10 3.82
C SER A 53 -12.80 6.03 5.00
N SER A 54 -11.87 6.14 5.95
CA SER A 54 -11.92 7.16 6.99
C SER A 54 -11.78 8.53 6.32
N GLY A 55 -12.91 9.23 6.15
CA GLY A 55 -12.99 10.52 5.47
C GLY A 55 -11.93 11.46 6.01
N ARG A 56 -10.95 11.81 5.17
CA ARG A 56 -10.03 12.90 5.49
C ARG A 56 -10.82 14.21 5.33
N PRO A 57 -10.81 15.09 6.34
CA PRO A 57 -11.41 16.41 6.16
C PRO A 57 -10.71 17.12 5.01
N GLU A 58 -11.49 17.72 4.11
CA GLU A 58 -10.93 18.59 3.09
C GLU A 58 -10.29 19.81 3.78
N PRO A 59 -9.07 20.20 3.37
CA PRO A 59 -8.49 21.45 3.85
C PRO A 59 -9.42 22.63 3.51
N PRO A 60 -9.52 23.63 4.38
CA PRO A 60 -10.28 24.85 4.08
C PRO A 60 -9.69 25.56 2.85
N GLU A 61 -10.50 26.33 2.12
CA GLU A 61 -10.10 27.02 0.89
C GLU A 61 -8.85 27.91 1.08
N GLU A 62 -8.78 28.61 2.22
CA GLU A 62 -7.64 29.45 2.63
C GLU A 62 -6.30 28.69 2.67
N PHE A 63 -6.32 27.38 2.87
CA PHE A 63 -5.11 26.55 2.84
C PHE A 63 -4.49 26.51 1.44
N TRP A 64 -5.33 26.39 0.40
CA TRP A 64 -4.87 26.28 -0.99
C TRP A 64 -4.37 27.62 -1.52
N ASP A 65 -5.02 28.73 -1.17
CA ASP A 65 -4.57 30.07 -1.53
C ASP A 65 -3.15 30.33 -1.00
N ASN A 66 -2.91 30.05 0.28
CA ASN A 66 -1.60 30.21 0.89
C ASN A 66 -0.56 29.23 0.34
N TYR A 67 -0.96 28.01 -0.02
CA TYR A 67 -0.07 27.03 -0.65
C TYR A 67 0.50 27.56 -1.98
N TRP A 68 -0.36 28.05 -2.86
CA TRP A 68 0.06 28.56 -4.17
C TRP A 68 0.89 29.83 -4.08
N ILE A 69 0.54 30.75 -3.17
CA ILE A 69 1.31 31.98 -2.92
C ILE A 69 2.74 31.66 -2.50
N ASN A 70 2.93 30.70 -1.60
CA ASN A 70 4.26 30.32 -1.13
C ASN A 70 5.04 29.49 -2.17
N PHE A 71 4.35 28.68 -2.98
CA PHE A 71 4.97 27.92 -4.06
C PHE A 71 5.52 28.82 -5.18
N MET A 72 4.77 29.85 -5.57
CA MET A 72 5.17 30.79 -6.65
C MET A 72 6.23 31.81 -6.23
N ARG A 73 6.57 31.91 -4.94
CA ARG A 73 7.63 32.80 -4.41
C ARG A 73 9.00 32.14 -4.34
N ARG A 74 9.14 30.91 -4.85
CA ARG A 74 10.38 30.14 -4.89
C ARG A 74 10.92 30.06 -6.30
#